data_AF-A0A3M7DUK9-F1
#
_entry.id   AF-A0A3M7DUK9-F1
#
_cell.length_a   1.000
_cell.length_b   1.000
_cell.length_c   1.000
_cell.angle_alpha   90.00
_cell.angle_beta   90.00
_cell.angle_gamma   90.00
#
_symmetry.space_group_name_H-M   'P 1'
#
loop_
_entity.id
_entity.type
_entity.pdbx_description
1 polymer ?
#
loop_
_entity_poly.entity_id
_entity_poly.type
_entity_poly.pdbx_seq_one_letter_code
_entity_poly.pdbx_strand_id
1 'polypeptide(L)'
;MKRNWSEALVEPDGLLHSANVPVSRKKVYQKNKKRCLLFSKLPSEIRDVIWQYVFGGLTIHISDDALDRNACVAKVCRLHVDPEREAVALREGEQNPYHVRHFRCFEPQDPQSNNPCDQPQALVSVLRVCRQIHDEAALIPFIANFFSFARFTSLSRFLDRLVPAQAHAIERLAWLEHSNWSSHWNHAAGVALRRRLPSLSQGVVFVEFRQASIELFLRNGHTRGVRAADLSDFLRGLAGGCLAKANVAPLYHSSSLKNRDQFKGRVWQWAINEELYMMRGAGDDTQRELGC
;
A
#
# COMPACT_ATOMS: atom_id res chain seq x y z
N MET A 1 24.79 14.01 -10.81
CA MET A 1 23.93 14.14 -12.01
C MET A 1 22.46 14.08 -11.58
N LYS A 2 21.78 15.23 -11.43
CA LYS A 2 20.33 15.28 -11.18
C LYS A 2 19.62 14.94 -12.50
N ARG A 3 18.90 13.81 -12.58
CA ARG A 3 18.10 13.46 -13.76
C ARG A 3 16.75 14.16 -13.67
N ASN A 4 16.36 14.86 -14.74
CA ASN A 4 15.06 15.48 -14.87
C ASN A 4 14.05 14.40 -15.27
N TRP A 5 13.28 13.89 -14.31
CA TRP A 5 12.26 12.85 -14.54
C TRP A 5 10.89 13.45 -14.89
N SER A 6 10.79 14.78 -15.00
CA SER A 6 9.56 15.52 -15.30
C SER A 6 9.04 15.35 -16.73
N GLU A 7 9.80 14.72 -17.64
CA GLU A 7 9.43 14.56 -19.06
C GLU A 7 8.98 13.14 -19.42
N ALA A 8 8.94 12.21 -18.46
CA ALA A 8 8.23 10.95 -18.68
C ALA A 8 6.73 11.26 -18.64
N LEU A 9 6.15 11.64 -19.80
CA LEU A 9 4.72 11.54 -20.06
C LEU A 9 4.35 10.06 -19.89
N VAL A 10 3.97 9.71 -18.66
CA VAL A 10 3.37 8.41 -18.36
C VAL A 10 1.93 8.53 -18.84
N GLU A 11 1.65 7.95 -20.01
CA GLU A 11 0.29 7.60 -20.39
C GLU A 11 -0.34 6.82 -19.22
N PRO A 12 -1.64 6.99 -18.95
CA PRO A 12 -2.32 6.38 -17.79
C PRO A 12 -2.13 4.86 -17.68
N ASP A 13 -1.78 4.19 -18.78
CA ASP A 13 -1.52 2.75 -18.83
C ASP A 13 -0.11 2.32 -18.35
N GLY A 14 0.74 3.27 -17.92
CA GLY A 14 1.97 2.98 -17.16
C GLY A 14 3.09 2.24 -17.89
N LEU A 15 2.88 1.77 -19.13
CA LEU A 15 3.87 1.02 -19.91
C LEU A 15 4.55 1.93 -20.94
N LEU A 16 5.88 2.03 -20.86
CA LEU A 16 6.68 2.69 -21.89
C LEU A 16 6.65 1.83 -23.17
N HIS A 17 5.70 2.10 -24.06
CA HIS A 17 5.71 1.51 -25.40
C HIS A 17 7.02 1.84 -26.13
N SER A 18 7.54 0.89 -26.90
CA SER A 18 8.84 1.06 -27.59
C SER A 18 8.89 2.28 -28.53
N ALA A 19 7.73 2.81 -28.91
CA ALA A 19 7.58 4.05 -29.67
C ALA A 19 8.14 5.28 -28.94
N ASN A 20 8.14 5.28 -27.61
CA ASN A 20 8.51 6.41 -26.75
C ASN A 20 9.97 6.39 -26.28
N VAL A 21 10.81 5.50 -26.85
CA VAL A 21 12.23 5.43 -26.49
C VAL A 21 12.97 6.68 -27.01
N PRO A 22 13.66 7.43 -26.14
CA PRO A 22 14.44 8.60 -26.55
C PRO A 22 15.38 8.27 -27.71
N VAL A 23 15.51 9.18 -28.69
CA VAL A 23 16.35 8.96 -29.90
C VAL A 23 17.76 8.52 -29.53
N SER A 24 18.32 9.07 -28.44
CA SER A 24 19.64 8.72 -27.89
C SER A 24 19.77 7.25 -27.47
N ARG A 25 18.66 6.57 -27.14
CA ARG A 25 18.64 5.17 -26.68
C ARG A 25 18.25 4.18 -27.78
N LYS A 26 17.66 4.62 -28.90
CA LYS A 26 17.20 3.75 -29.99
C LYS A 26 18.29 2.80 -30.51
N LYS A 27 19.52 3.29 -30.69
CA LYS A 27 20.67 2.45 -31.14
C LYS A 27 20.99 1.31 -30.16
N VAL A 28 20.98 1.58 -28.85
CA VAL A 28 21.26 0.58 -27.81
C VAL A 28 20.14 -0.46 -27.76
N TYR A 29 18.89 -0.02 -27.86
CA TYR A 29 17.72 -0.90 -27.89
C TYR A 29 17.76 -1.84 -29.11
N GLN A 30 18.07 -1.33 -30.29
CA GLN A 30 18.20 -2.17 -31.50
C GLN A 30 19.34 -3.17 -31.37
N LYS A 31 20.46 -2.80 -30.74
CA LYS A 31 21.56 -3.71 -30.43
C LYS A 31 21.13 -4.81 -29.46
N ASN A 32 20.43 -4.46 -28.39
CA ASN A 32 19.92 -5.41 -27.39
C ASN A 32 18.88 -6.37 -27.99
N LYS A 33 17.96 -5.85 -28.81
CA LYS A 33 16.96 -6.63 -29.55
C LYS A 33 17.57 -7.72 -30.43
N LYS A 34 18.79 -7.51 -30.94
CA LYS A 34 19.50 -8.51 -31.77
C LYS A 34 20.33 -9.50 -30.95
N ARG A 35 20.91 -9.07 -29.82
CA ARG A 35 21.91 -9.85 -29.06
C ARG A 35 21.38 -10.60 -27.85
N CYS A 36 20.28 -10.14 -27.26
CA CYS A 36 19.72 -10.71 -26.05
C CYS A 36 18.56 -11.64 -26.41
N LEU A 37 18.59 -12.89 -25.95
CA LEU A 37 17.51 -13.86 -26.20
C LEU A 37 16.16 -13.37 -25.67
N LEU A 38 16.16 -12.69 -24.52
CA LEU A 38 14.96 -12.10 -23.94
C LEU A 38 14.26 -11.14 -24.92
N PHE A 39 15.02 -10.27 -25.59
CA PHE A 39 14.46 -9.28 -26.52
C PHE A 39 14.34 -9.75 -27.96
N SER A 40 15.12 -10.75 -28.37
CA SER A 40 15.13 -11.26 -29.74
C SER A 40 14.15 -12.39 -29.99
N LYS A 41 13.81 -13.16 -28.93
CA LYS A 41 12.94 -14.34 -29.03
C LYS A 41 11.57 -14.14 -28.40
N LEU A 42 11.45 -13.29 -27.38
CA LEU A 42 10.18 -13.07 -26.70
C LEU A 42 9.55 -11.75 -27.18
N PRO A 43 8.27 -11.75 -27.53
CA PRO A 43 7.53 -10.52 -27.78
C PRO A 43 7.29 -9.76 -26.45
N SER A 44 6.88 -8.49 -26.54
CA SER A 44 6.73 -7.60 -25.37
C SER A 44 5.78 -8.18 -24.31
N GLU A 45 4.68 -8.75 -24.75
CA GLU A 45 3.60 -9.23 -23.90
C GLU A 45 4.08 -10.37 -23.00
N ILE A 46 4.92 -11.27 -23.53
CA ILE A 46 5.52 -12.35 -22.75
C ILE A 46 6.55 -11.79 -21.77
N ARG A 47 7.30 -10.73 -22.12
CA ARG A 47 8.22 -10.08 -21.19
C ARG A 47 7.46 -9.39 -20.06
N ASP A 48 6.35 -8.74 -20.34
CA ASP A 48 5.49 -8.13 -19.33
C ASP A 48 4.99 -9.18 -18.33
N VAL A 49 4.57 -10.35 -18.82
CA VAL A 49 4.23 -11.49 -17.94
C VAL A 49 5.41 -11.93 -17.08
N ILE A 50 6.61 -12.06 -17.66
CA ILE A 50 7.83 -12.38 -16.89
C ILE A 50 8.07 -11.33 -15.81
N TRP A 51 7.93 -10.04 -16.14
CA TRP A 51 8.13 -8.96 -15.18
C TRP A 51 7.07 -8.96 -14.08
N GLN A 52 5.82 -9.30 -14.39
CA GLN A 52 4.78 -9.52 -13.38
C GLN A 52 5.15 -10.67 -12.43
N TYR A 53 5.71 -11.77 -12.92
CA TYR A 53 6.19 -12.86 -12.06
C TYR A 53 7.40 -12.47 -11.20
N VAL A 54 8.30 -11.65 -11.75
CA VAL A 54 9.53 -11.24 -11.03
C VAL A 54 9.23 -10.17 -9.99
N PHE A 55 8.35 -9.22 -10.29
CA PHE A 55 8.16 -8.01 -9.49
C PHE A 55 6.79 -7.86 -8.86
N GLY A 56 5.78 -8.61 -9.31
CA GLY A 56 4.38 -8.44 -8.92
C GLY A 56 3.87 -9.50 -7.94
N GLY A 57 2.66 -9.28 -7.43
CA GLY A 57 1.98 -10.19 -6.51
C GLY A 57 2.57 -10.22 -5.10
N LEU A 58 3.44 -9.28 -4.76
CA LEU A 58 4.12 -9.21 -3.48
C LEU A 58 3.39 -8.27 -2.52
N THR A 59 3.52 -8.57 -1.23
CA THR A 59 3.22 -7.63 -0.15
C THR A 59 4.55 -7.06 0.35
N ILE A 60 4.77 -5.76 0.17
CA ILE A 60 5.99 -5.06 0.55
C ILE A 60 5.72 -4.27 1.82
N HIS A 61 6.34 -4.68 2.92
CA HIS A 61 6.31 -3.94 4.17
C HIS A 61 7.27 -2.76 4.12
N ILE A 62 6.77 -1.58 4.44
CA ILE A 62 7.56 -0.35 4.58
C ILE A 62 7.56 0.06 6.05
N SER A 63 8.76 0.16 6.63
CA SER A 63 8.96 0.61 8.00
C SER A 63 9.97 1.76 8.04
N ASP A 64 9.91 2.59 9.08
CA ASP A 64 11.02 3.50 9.36
C ASP A 64 12.29 2.71 9.67
N ASP A 65 13.43 3.23 9.24
CA ASP A 65 14.74 2.71 9.65
C ASP A 65 14.98 3.09 11.12
N ALA A 66 15.41 2.10 11.91
CA ALA A 66 15.68 2.30 13.34
C ALA A 66 16.90 3.20 13.57
N LEU A 67 17.85 3.22 12.63
CA LEU A 67 19.10 3.95 12.70
C LEU A 67 19.01 5.32 12.02
N ASP A 68 18.23 5.43 10.95
CA ASP A 68 17.99 6.68 10.24
C ASP A 68 16.50 7.02 10.21
N ARG A 69 16.07 7.94 11.08
CA ARG A 69 14.66 8.38 11.15
C ARG A 69 14.15 9.01 9.85
N ASN A 70 15.04 9.41 8.96
CA ASN A 70 14.68 9.92 7.65
C ASN A 70 14.57 8.81 6.61
N ALA A 71 15.03 7.60 6.91
CA ALA A 71 14.98 6.44 6.04
C ALA A 71 13.77 5.52 6.26
N CYS A 72 13.36 4.91 5.14
CA CYS A 72 12.40 3.82 5.11
C CYS A 72 13.11 2.58 4.60
N VAL A 73 12.83 1.45 5.25
CA VAL A 73 13.26 0.13 4.82
C VAL A 73 12.07 -0.57 4.20
N ALA A 74 12.27 -1.15 3.02
CA ALA A 74 11.32 -2.05 2.40
C ALA A 74 11.73 -3.50 2.69
N LYS A 75 10.76 -4.38 2.93
CA LYS A 75 10.94 -5.83 3.08
C LYS A 75 9.79 -6.56 2.39
N VAL A 76 10.11 -7.63 1.65
CA VAL A 76 9.07 -8.50 1.09
C VAL A 76 8.48 -9.34 2.22
N CYS A 77 7.15 -9.45 2.27
CA CYS A 77 6.46 -10.26 3.25
C CYS A 77 6.78 -11.74 3.06
N ARG A 78 7.17 -12.41 4.15
CA ARG A 78 7.48 -13.86 4.12
C ARG A 78 6.25 -14.74 3.97
N LEU A 79 5.11 -14.29 4.48
CA LEU A 79 3.89 -15.11 4.54
C LEU A 79 3.18 -15.25 3.18
N HIS A 80 3.55 -14.45 2.18
CA HIS A 80 2.90 -14.43 0.85
C HIS A 80 1.36 -14.35 0.95
N VAL A 81 0.86 -13.56 1.91
CA VAL A 81 -0.58 -13.34 2.09
C VAL A 81 -0.97 -11.98 1.53
N ASP A 82 -2.08 -12.01 0.79
CA ASP A 82 -2.78 -10.83 0.30
C ASP A 82 -3.54 -10.17 1.48
N PRO A 83 -3.25 -8.89 1.82
CA PRO A 83 -3.92 -8.18 2.90
C PRO A 83 -5.45 -8.17 2.78
N GLU A 84 -5.98 -8.21 1.56
CA GLU A 84 -7.41 -8.27 1.32
C GLU A 84 -8.03 -9.58 1.80
N ARG A 85 -7.42 -10.71 1.41
CA ARG A 85 -7.86 -12.04 1.85
C ARG A 85 -7.76 -12.17 3.36
N GLU A 86 -6.79 -11.50 3.96
CA GLU A 86 -6.62 -11.49 5.41
C GLU A 86 -7.72 -10.68 6.11
N ALA A 87 -8.13 -9.53 5.56
CA ALA A 87 -9.28 -8.79 6.08
C ALA A 87 -10.58 -9.62 6.02
N VAL A 88 -10.77 -10.39 4.95
CA VAL A 88 -11.91 -11.33 4.81
C VAL A 88 -11.82 -12.45 5.85
N ALA A 89 -10.67 -13.10 6.00
CA ALA A 89 -10.49 -14.17 6.98
C ALA A 89 -10.75 -13.69 8.42
N LEU A 90 -10.29 -12.49 8.78
CA LEU A 90 -10.56 -11.88 10.08
C LEU A 90 -12.06 -11.66 10.31
N ARG A 91 -12.81 -11.28 9.26
CA ARG A 91 -14.28 -11.14 9.31
C ARG A 91 -14.96 -12.49 9.54
N GLU A 92 -14.46 -13.54 8.90
CA GLU A 92 -14.94 -14.92 9.05
C GLU A 92 -14.57 -15.54 10.40
N GLY A 93 -13.72 -14.87 11.19
CA GLY A 93 -13.41 -15.25 12.57
C GLY A 93 -12.04 -15.88 12.76
N GLU A 94 -11.12 -15.73 11.80
CA GLU A 94 -9.69 -16.02 11.99
C GLU A 94 -9.19 -15.36 13.28
N GLN A 95 -8.47 -16.12 14.09
CA GLN A 95 -8.10 -15.68 15.44
C GLN A 95 -6.73 -15.03 15.51
N ASN A 96 -5.87 -15.26 14.52
CA ASN A 96 -4.53 -14.66 14.48
C ASN A 96 -4.57 -13.26 13.84
N PRO A 97 -4.35 -12.19 14.62
CA PRO A 97 -4.37 -10.83 14.09
C PRO A 97 -3.27 -10.61 13.05
N TYR A 98 -3.54 -9.77 12.05
CA TYR A 98 -2.58 -9.35 11.03
C TYR A 98 -1.20 -9.01 11.62
N HIS A 99 -1.18 -8.13 12.64
CA HIS A 99 0.08 -7.70 13.24
C HIS A 99 0.86 -8.83 13.92
N VAL A 100 0.21 -9.87 14.45
CA VAL A 100 0.90 -11.00 15.11
C VAL A 100 1.62 -11.84 14.06
N ARG A 101 0.95 -12.13 12.94
CA ARG A 101 1.55 -12.92 11.85
C ARG A 101 2.67 -12.14 11.16
N HIS A 102 2.47 -10.84 11.00
CA HIS A 102 3.42 -9.96 10.33
C HIS A 102 4.47 -9.34 11.28
N PHE A 103 4.39 -9.56 12.60
CA PHE A 103 5.35 -9.01 13.58
C PHE A 103 6.80 -9.36 13.20
N ARG A 104 7.03 -10.63 12.83
CA ARG A 104 8.34 -11.13 12.38
C ARG A 104 8.80 -10.57 11.03
N CYS A 105 7.90 -9.99 10.23
CA CYS A 105 8.30 -9.30 9.01
C CYS A 105 8.93 -7.93 9.32
N PHE A 106 8.61 -7.35 10.48
CA PHE A 106 9.19 -6.08 10.94
C PHE A 106 10.46 -6.27 11.79
N GLU A 107 10.69 -7.47 12.32
CA GLU A 107 11.92 -7.78 13.07
C GLU A 107 13.18 -7.54 12.20
N PRO A 108 14.29 -7.05 12.81
CA PRO A 108 15.58 -6.96 12.14
C PRO A 108 15.95 -8.30 11.51
N GLN A 109 16.49 -8.28 10.29
CA GLN A 109 17.02 -9.51 9.71
C GLN A 109 18.11 -10.06 10.62
N ASP A 110 18.07 -11.36 10.87
CA ASP A 110 19.24 -12.06 11.37
C ASP A 110 20.36 -11.85 10.34
N PRO A 111 21.52 -11.26 10.71
CA PRO A 111 22.65 -11.07 9.81
C PRO A 111 23.14 -12.36 9.15
N GLN A 112 22.76 -13.53 9.70
CA GLN A 112 23.11 -14.85 9.17
C GLN A 112 22.02 -15.46 8.26
N SER A 113 20.87 -14.81 8.08
CA SER A 113 19.83 -15.28 7.16
C SER A 113 20.30 -15.16 5.72
N ASN A 114 20.79 -16.27 5.16
CA ASN A 114 21.16 -16.39 3.75
C ASN A 114 19.94 -16.45 2.79
N ASN A 115 18.72 -16.20 3.27
CA ASN A 115 17.54 -16.39 2.43
C ASN A 115 17.38 -15.21 1.45
N PRO A 116 17.59 -15.41 0.13
CA PRO A 116 17.61 -14.32 -0.85
C PRO A 116 16.24 -13.62 -0.97
N CYS A 117 15.16 -14.32 -0.63
CA CYS A 117 13.79 -13.78 -0.66
C CYS A 117 13.57 -12.64 0.35
N ASP A 118 14.41 -12.50 1.36
CA ASP A 118 14.24 -11.43 2.34
C ASP A 118 14.85 -10.08 1.87
N GLN A 119 15.57 -10.07 0.74
CA GLN A 119 16.27 -8.89 0.24
C GLN A 119 15.56 -8.27 -0.98
N PRO A 120 14.76 -7.19 -0.79
CA PRO A 120 14.21 -6.44 -1.93
C PRO A 120 15.29 -5.81 -2.82
N GLN A 121 16.52 -5.72 -2.32
CA GLN A 121 17.70 -5.34 -3.11
C GLN A 121 17.94 -6.31 -4.28
N ALA A 122 17.61 -7.60 -4.11
CA ALA A 122 17.67 -8.58 -5.18
C ALA A 122 16.66 -8.27 -6.29
N LEU A 123 15.44 -7.83 -5.94
CA LEU A 123 14.45 -7.38 -6.92
C LEU A 123 14.97 -6.15 -7.69
N VAL A 124 15.46 -5.13 -6.99
CA VAL A 124 15.98 -3.92 -7.65
C VAL A 124 17.25 -4.19 -8.47
N SER A 125 18.00 -5.25 -8.17
CA SER A 125 19.21 -5.61 -8.92
C SER A 125 18.90 -5.93 -10.40
N VAL A 126 17.77 -6.58 -10.68
CA VAL A 126 17.33 -6.91 -12.05
C VAL A 126 17.05 -5.63 -12.85
N LEU A 127 16.41 -4.64 -12.22
CA LEU A 127 16.14 -3.33 -12.83
C LEU A 127 17.42 -2.54 -13.16
N ARG A 128 18.57 -2.92 -12.58
CA ARG A 128 19.86 -2.27 -12.82
C ARG A 128 20.70 -2.93 -13.92
N VAL A 129 20.29 -4.11 -14.41
CA VAL A 129 21.05 -4.88 -15.41
C VAL A 129 21.21 -4.10 -16.72
N CYS A 130 20.11 -3.55 -17.25
CA CYS A 130 20.18 -2.68 -18.41
C CYS A 130 19.01 -1.69 -18.46
N ARG A 131 19.19 -0.60 -19.23
CA ARG A 131 18.17 0.45 -19.37
C ARG A 131 16.87 -0.06 -19.98
N GLN A 132 16.92 -1.06 -20.87
CA GLN A 132 15.71 -1.60 -21.50
C GLN A 132 14.84 -2.36 -20.50
N ILE A 133 15.43 -3.22 -19.66
CA ILE A 133 14.71 -3.89 -18.57
C ILE A 133 14.14 -2.86 -17.60
N HIS A 134 14.94 -1.85 -17.23
CA HIS A 134 14.48 -0.77 -16.37
C HIS A 134 13.26 -0.06 -16.96
N ASP A 135 13.34 0.36 -18.22
CA ASP A 135 12.27 1.11 -18.87
C ASP A 135 10.99 0.23 -19.05
N GLU A 136 11.11 -1.08 -19.27
CA GLU A 136 9.96 -2.02 -19.36
C GLU A 136 9.33 -2.34 -17.99
N ALA A 137 10.14 -2.46 -16.93
CA ALA A 137 9.67 -3.07 -15.67
C ALA A 137 9.68 -2.17 -14.43
N ALA A 138 10.27 -0.97 -14.47
CA ALA A 138 10.49 -0.17 -13.26
C ALA A 138 9.21 0.28 -12.53
N LEU A 139 8.06 0.33 -13.21
CA LEU A 139 6.78 0.67 -12.59
C LEU A 139 6.00 -0.54 -12.07
N ILE A 140 6.31 -1.76 -12.53
CA ILE A 140 5.61 -2.97 -12.09
C ILE A 140 5.68 -3.17 -10.57
N PRO A 141 6.79 -2.91 -9.87
CA PRO A 141 6.82 -2.98 -8.40
C PRO A 141 5.78 -2.10 -7.69
N PHE A 142 5.31 -1.03 -8.34
CA PHE A 142 4.35 -0.08 -7.77
C PHE A 142 2.90 -0.44 -8.11
N ILE A 143 2.67 -0.92 -9.34
CA ILE A 143 1.35 -1.34 -9.85
C ILE A 143 0.94 -2.70 -9.26
N ALA A 144 1.87 -3.65 -9.31
CA ALA A 144 1.56 -5.07 -9.12
C ALA A 144 1.65 -5.56 -7.68
N ASN A 145 1.92 -4.68 -6.70
CA ASN A 145 2.13 -5.07 -5.30
C ASN A 145 1.22 -4.32 -4.32
N PHE A 146 1.09 -4.88 -3.12
CA PHE A 146 0.57 -4.18 -1.95
C PHE A 146 1.72 -3.54 -1.18
N PHE A 147 1.60 -2.24 -0.87
CA PHE A 147 2.50 -1.60 0.10
C PHE A 147 1.83 -1.55 1.47
N SER A 148 2.44 -2.24 2.44
CA SER A 148 1.95 -2.36 3.81
C SER A 148 2.77 -1.49 4.76
N PHE A 149 2.09 -0.63 5.52
CA PHE A 149 2.73 0.30 6.45
C PHE A 149 2.33 0.00 7.89
N ALA A 150 3.31 -0.02 8.80
CA ALA A 150 3.02 -0.13 10.23
C ALA A 150 2.52 1.20 10.84
N ARG A 151 2.82 2.33 10.20
CA ARG A 151 2.50 3.69 10.67
C ARG A 151 2.28 4.64 9.50
N PHE A 152 1.35 5.59 9.65
CA PHE A 152 1.10 6.63 8.65
C PHE A 152 2.32 7.52 8.36
N THR A 153 3.16 7.80 9.36
CA THR A 153 4.39 8.57 9.17
C THR A 153 5.36 7.91 8.19
N SER A 154 5.41 6.57 8.18
CA SER A 154 6.23 5.80 7.24
C SER A 154 5.68 5.91 5.82
N LEU A 155 4.35 5.97 5.65
CA LEU A 155 3.71 6.23 4.35
C LEU A 155 4.11 7.61 3.81
N SER A 156 3.96 8.67 4.61
CA SER A 156 4.33 10.02 4.17
C SER A 156 5.79 10.09 3.71
N ARG A 157 6.74 9.59 4.53
CA ARG A 157 8.17 9.61 4.19
C ARG A 157 8.50 8.76 2.97
N PHE A 158 7.84 7.61 2.83
CA PHE A 158 8.01 6.76 1.66
C PHE A 158 7.60 7.50 0.39
N LEU A 159 6.41 8.12 0.39
CA LEU A 159 5.93 8.89 -0.75
C LEU A 159 6.83 10.08 -1.07
N ASP A 160 7.46 10.72 -0.08
CA ASP A 160 8.37 11.86 -0.28
C ASP A 160 9.66 11.46 -1.02
N ARG A 161 9.96 10.15 -1.08
CA ARG A 161 11.15 9.59 -1.74
C ARG A 161 10.86 9.05 -3.13
N LEU A 162 9.58 8.87 -3.47
CA LEU A 162 9.20 8.40 -4.79
C LEU A 162 9.24 9.52 -5.81
N VAL A 163 9.65 9.19 -7.04
CA VAL A 163 9.38 10.09 -8.15
C VAL A 163 7.89 10.07 -8.48
N PRO A 164 7.32 11.15 -9.05
CA PRO A 164 5.87 11.23 -9.30
C PRO A 164 5.28 10.03 -10.04
N ALA A 165 5.96 9.55 -11.09
CA ALA A 165 5.54 8.36 -11.83
C ALA A 165 5.39 7.10 -10.96
N GLN A 166 6.27 6.90 -9.98
CA GLN A 166 6.20 5.75 -9.07
C GLN A 166 5.06 5.90 -8.08
N ALA A 167 4.89 7.10 -7.50
CA ALA A 167 3.79 7.37 -6.59
C ALA A 167 2.43 7.22 -7.30
N HIS A 168 2.31 7.76 -8.52
CA HIS A 168 1.09 7.64 -9.32
C HIS A 168 0.79 6.21 -9.75
N ALA A 169 1.80 5.34 -9.84
CA ALA A 169 1.62 3.94 -10.19
C ALA A 169 1.17 3.06 -9.00
N ILE A 170 1.13 3.59 -7.77
CA ILE A 170 0.68 2.82 -6.61
C ILE A 170 -0.84 2.70 -6.64
N GLU A 171 -1.31 1.46 -6.73
CA GLU A 171 -2.73 1.15 -6.78
C GLU A 171 -3.26 0.59 -5.46
N ARG A 172 -2.40 -0.05 -4.66
CA ARG A 172 -2.85 -0.87 -3.52
C ARG A 172 -2.03 -0.61 -2.26
N LEU A 173 -2.73 -0.19 -1.21
CA LEU A 173 -2.16 0.08 0.09
C LEU A 173 -2.81 -0.77 1.17
N ALA A 174 -1.99 -1.15 2.15
CA ALA A 174 -2.45 -1.66 3.43
C ALA A 174 -1.76 -0.87 4.56
N TRP A 175 -2.43 -0.64 5.66
CA TRP A 175 -1.75 -0.12 6.85
C TRP A 175 -2.38 -0.62 8.13
N LEU A 176 -1.53 -0.77 9.14
CA LEU A 176 -1.91 -1.05 10.50
C LEU A 176 -1.97 0.27 11.25
N GLU A 177 -3.07 0.49 11.95
CA GLU A 177 -3.25 1.60 12.86
C GLU A 177 -3.51 1.08 14.27
N HIS A 178 -2.67 1.50 15.21
CA HIS A 178 -2.92 1.25 16.62
C HIS A 178 -3.88 2.33 17.14
N SER A 179 -4.81 1.97 18.04
CA SER A 179 -5.80 2.90 18.62
C SER A 179 -5.23 4.06 19.45
N ASN A 180 -3.92 4.32 19.36
CA ASN A 180 -3.20 5.29 20.16
C ASN A 180 -2.55 6.34 19.25
N TRP A 181 -3.24 7.47 19.08
CA TRP A 181 -2.66 8.81 18.95
C TRP A 181 -1.99 9.19 17.63
N SER A 182 -2.65 8.95 16.51
CA SER A 182 -2.29 9.65 15.28
C SER A 182 -3.24 10.85 15.09
N SER A 183 -2.74 12.06 15.40
CA SER A 183 -3.41 13.33 15.06
C SER A 183 -3.41 13.63 13.56
N HIS A 184 -2.85 12.73 12.76
CA HIS A 184 -2.71 12.87 11.31
C HIS A 184 -3.94 12.38 10.55
N TRP A 185 -4.86 11.65 11.20
CA TRP A 185 -6.10 11.21 10.58
C TRP A 185 -7.11 12.35 10.61
N ASN A 186 -7.17 13.08 9.52
CA ASN A 186 -8.21 14.06 9.28
C ASN A 186 -8.51 14.11 7.78
N HIS A 187 -9.62 14.76 7.45
CA HIS A 187 -10.08 14.92 6.08
C HIS A 187 -9.00 15.48 5.14
N ALA A 188 -8.27 16.52 5.56
CA ALA A 188 -7.24 17.15 4.75
C ALA A 188 -6.08 16.19 4.44
N ALA A 189 -5.69 15.34 5.39
CA ALA A 189 -4.66 14.32 5.17
C ALA A 189 -5.13 13.24 4.18
N GLY A 190 -6.41 12.85 4.25
CA GLY A 190 -7.02 11.93 3.28
C GLY A 190 -7.00 12.50 1.86
N VAL A 191 -7.42 13.77 1.70
CA VAL A 191 -7.38 14.48 0.41
C VAL A 191 -5.95 14.62 -0.11
N ALA A 192 -5.00 14.94 0.77
CA ALA A 192 -3.60 15.05 0.40
C ALA A 192 -3.04 13.71 -0.09
N LEU A 193 -3.36 12.61 0.59
CA LEU A 193 -2.95 11.27 0.15
C LEU A 193 -3.53 10.92 -1.23
N ARG A 194 -4.84 11.16 -1.43
CA ARG A 194 -5.53 10.94 -2.70
C ARG A 194 -4.87 11.71 -3.85
N ARG A 195 -4.48 12.96 -3.63
CA ARG A 195 -3.78 13.78 -4.65
C ARG A 195 -2.40 13.23 -5.01
N ARG A 196 -1.71 12.60 -4.06
CA ARG A 196 -0.38 12.01 -4.30
C ARG A 196 -0.45 10.64 -4.95
N LEU A 197 -1.56 9.93 -4.77
CA LEU A 197 -1.79 8.57 -5.26
C LEU A 197 -3.05 8.52 -6.12
N PRO A 198 -3.05 9.17 -7.30
CA PRO A 198 -4.24 9.26 -8.14
C PRO A 198 -4.78 7.90 -8.61
N SER A 199 -3.92 6.89 -8.76
CA SER A 199 -4.32 5.53 -9.18
C SER A 199 -4.67 4.60 -8.01
N LEU A 200 -4.70 5.10 -6.77
CA LEU A 200 -5.06 4.30 -5.62
C LEU A 200 -6.48 3.76 -5.79
N SER A 201 -6.57 2.45 -6.04
CA SER A 201 -7.82 1.74 -6.27
C SER A 201 -8.18 0.83 -5.10
N GLN A 202 -7.22 0.50 -4.23
CA GLN A 202 -7.45 -0.38 -3.11
C GLN A 202 -6.76 0.09 -1.82
N GLY A 203 -7.53 0.11 -0.73
CA GLY A 203 -7.05 0.39 0.63
C GLY A 203 -7.49 -0.68 1.63
N VAL A 204 -6.57 -1.19 2.43
CA VAL A 204 -6.88 -2.08 3.55
C VAL A 204 -6.38 -1.46 4.85
N VAL A 205 -7.29 -1.23 5.79
CA VAL A 205 -6.98 -0.62 7.09
C VAL A 205 -7.20 -1.63 8.18
N PHE A 206 -6.13 -1.99 8.87
CA PHE A 206 -6.20 -2.82 10.06
C PHE A 206 -6.21 -1.92 11.29
N VAL A 207 -7.27 -1.98 12.10
CA VAL A 207 -7.44 -1.09 13.27
C VAL A 207 -7.31 -1.91 14.54
N GLU A 208 -6.21 -1.75 15.27
CA GLU A 208 -6.00 -2.45 16.52
C GLU A 208 -6.58 -1.70 17.71
N PHE A 209 -7.59 -2.31 18.33
CA PHE A 209 -8.22 -1.84 19.56
C PHE A 209 -7.50 -2.41 20.78
N ARG A 210 -6.86 -1.53 21.57
CA ARG A 210 -6.34 -1.90 22.89
C ARG A 210 -7.47 -2.07 23.90
N GLN A 211 -7.27 -2.90 24.93
CA GLN A 211 -8.28 -3.21 25.96
C GLN A 211 -8.97 -1.97 26.55
N ALA A 212 -8.21 -0.92 26.88
CA ALA A 212 -8.78 0.33 27.39
C ALA A 212 -9.67 1.06 26.35
N SER A 213 -9.31 1.01 25.07
CA SER A 213 -10.12 1.54 23.98
C SER A 213 -11.42 0.73 23.81
N ILE A 214 -11.38 -0.59 23.96
CA ILE A 214 -12.54 -1.47 23.85
C ILE A 214 -13.64 -1.08 24.83
N GLU A 215 -13.28 -0.88 26.10
CA GLU A 215 -14.24 -0.53 27.15
C GLU A 215 -14.88 0.84 26.91
N LEU A 216 -14.09 1.81 26.42
CA LEU A 216 -14.60 3.13 26.06
C LEU A 216 -15.52 3.08 24.83
N PHE A 217 -15.18 2.29 23.82
CA PHE A 217 -16.01 2.08 22.63
C PHE A 217 -17.36 1.47 22.99
N LEU A 218 -17.35 0.42 23.81
CA LEU A 218 -18.58 -0.24 24.26
C LEU A 218 -19.51 0.70 25.03
N ARG A 219 -18.94 1.56 25.88
CA ARG A 219 -19.72 2.52 26.69
C ARG A 219 -20.28 3.68 25.89
N ASN A 220 -19.48 4.25 24.98
CA ASN A 220 -19.80 5.54 24.35
C ASN A 220 -20.16 5.44 22.86
N GLY A 221 -20.10 4.23 22.27
CA GLY A 221 -20.13 4.02 20.82
C GLY A 221 -18.89 4.55 20.09
N HIS A 222 -17.92 5.10 20.83
CA HIS A 222 -16.72 5.76 20.30
C HIS A 222 -15.54 5.58 21.26
N THR A 223 -14.34 5.32 20.72
CA THR A 223 -13.08 5.31 21.46
C THR A 223 -12.61 6.75 21.71
N ARG A 224 -12.50 7.19 22.98
CA ARG A 224 -11.68 8.38 23.30
C ARG A 224 -10.20 7.97 23.19
N GLY A 225 -9.56 8.20 22.05
CA GLY A 225 -8.11 7.94 21.86
C GLY A 225 -7.67 7.75 20.40
N VAL A 226 -8.57 7.27 19.56
CA VAL A 226 -8.68 7.52 18.13
C VAL A 226 -10.16 7.79 17.99
N ARG A 227 -10.61 9.02 17.69
CA ARG A 227 -12.03 9.15 17.40
C ARG A 227 -12.21 8.25 16.18
N ALA A 228 -13.04 7.23 16.25
CA ALA A 228 -13.42 6.49 15.04
C ALA A 228 -13.75 7.51 13.93
N ALA A 229 -14.37 8.63 14.31
CA ALA A 229 -14.57 9.83 13.50
C ALA A 229 -13.32 10.46 12.84
N ASP A 230 -12.13 10.45 13.43
CA ASP A 230 -10.89 10.97 12.82
C ASP A 230 -10.41 10.06 11.69
N LEU A 231 -10.46 8.74 11.92
CA LEU A 231 -10.22 7.75 10.88
C LEU A 231 -11.32 7.85 9.82
N SER A 232 -12.60 7.90 10.22
CA SER A 232 -13.72 8.13 9.31
C SER A 232 -13.45 9.37 8.47
N ASP A 233 -13.13 10.52 9.07
CA ASP A 233 -12.81 11.80 8.42
C ASP A 233 -11.69 11.68 7.40
N PHE A 234 -10.60 11.01 7.78
CA PHE A 234 -9.52 10.70 6.86
C PHE A 234 -10.01 9.84 5.69
N LEU A 235 -10.74 8.77 5.97
CA LEU A 235 -11.30 7.88 4.95
C LEU A 235 -12.30 8.64 4.07
N ARG A 236 -13.00 9.66 4.58
CA ARG A 236 -13.82 10.58 3.76
C ARG A 236 -12.98 11.44 2.84
N GLY A 237 -11.86 11.96 3.33
CA GLY A 237 -10.92 12.70 2.49
C GLY A 237 -10.29 11.83 1.40
N LEU A 238 -10.11 10.54 1.68
CA LEU A 238 -9.65 9.54 0.73
C LEU A 238 -10.77 9.13 -0.24
N ALA A 239 -12.03 9.12 0.21
CA ALA A 239 -13.21 8.79 -0.57
C ALA A 239 -13.41 9.78 -1.74
N GLY A 240 -13.99 9.32 -2.84
CA GLY A 240 -14.16 10.13 -4.05
C GLY A 240 -12.96 10.13 -5.02
N GLY A 241 -12.05 9.16 -4.88
CA GLY A 241 -11.04 8.79 -5.90
C GLY A 241 -11.38 7.49 -6.62
N CYS A 242 -10.41 6.89 -7.35
CA CYS A 242 -10.55 5.61 -8.05
C CYS A 242 -10.65 4.37 -7.13
N LEU A 243 -10.96 4.56 -5.84
CA LEU A 243 -10.98 3.50 -4.83
C LEU A 243 -12.12 2.51 -5.13
N ALA A 244 -11.77 1.39 -5.75
CA ALA A 244 -12.65 0.30 -6.12
C ALA A 244 -12.85 -0.71 -4.98
N LYS A 245 -12.00 -0.70 -3.95
CA LYS A 245 -12.15 -1.58 -2.79
C LYS A 245 -11.55 -1.01 -1.52
N ALA A 246 -12.28 -1.14 -0.42
CA ALA A 246 -11.81 -0.78 0.90
C ALA A 246 -12.18 -1.86 1.92
N ASN A 247 -11.25 -2.21 2.81
CA ASN A 247 -11.53 -3.10 3.94
C ASN A 247 -11.07 -2.47 5.25
N VAL A 248 -11.89 -2.54 6.30
CA VAL A 248 -11.54 -2.14 7.65
C VAL A 248 -11.65 -3.37 8.55
N ALA A 249 -10.52 -3.80 9.12
CA ALA A 249 -10.45 -5.01 9.93
C ALA A 249 -10.06 -4.66 11.39
N PRO A 250 -10.98 -4.77 12.36
CA PRO A 250 -10.66 -4.56 13.75
C PRO A 250 -9.83 -5.73 14.31
N LEU A 251 -8.79 -5.39 15.08
CA LEU A 251 -7.92 -6.35 15.76
C LEU A 251 -8.04 -6.13 17.27
N TYR A 252 -8.16 -7.19 18.06
CA TYR A 252 -8.24 -7.11 19.51
C TYR A 252 -7.69 -8.37 20.19
N HIS A 253 -7.01 -8.22 21.33
CA HIS A 253 -6.57 -9.35 22.14
C HIS A 253 -7.69 -9.81 23.06
N SER A 254 -8.12 -11.06 22.91
CA SER A 254 -9.45 -11.52 23.36
C SER A 254 -9.47 -12.28 24.69
N SER A 255 -8.35 -12.42 25.41
CA SER A 255 -8.28 -13.37 26.53
C SER A 255 -9.10 -12.97 27.77
N SER A 256 -9.57 -11.71 27.91
CA SER A 256 -10.21 -11.23 29.15
C SER A 256 -11.56 -10.52 28.98
N LEU A 257 -12.13 -10.44 27.77
CA LEU A 257 -13.37 -9.69 27.54
C LEU A 257 -14.62 -10.52 27.88
N LYS A 258 -15.30 -10.15 28.97
CA LYS A 258 -16.57 -10.77 29.41
C LYS A 258 -17.71 -10.69 28.36
N ASN A 259 -17.68 -9.69 27.46
CA ASN A 259 -18.68 -9.47 26.41
C ASN A 259 -18.07 -9.52 25.00
N ARG A 260 -17.25 -10.54 24.71
CA ARG A 260 -16.50 -10.68 23.45
C ARG A 260 -17.40 -10.62 22.21
N ASP A 261 -18.53 -11.32 22.22
CA ASP A 261 -19.40 -11.43 21.04
C ASP A 261 -20.15 -10.13 20.73
N GLN A 262 -20.64 -9.44 21.77
CA GLN A 262 -21.29 -8.14 21.63
C GLN A 262 -20.31 -7.07 21.12
N PHE A 263 -19.07 -7.07 21.62
CA PHE A 263 -18.02 -6.18 21.13
C PHE A 263 -17.68 -6.48 19.67
N LYS A 264 -17.46 -7.77 19.34
CA LYS A 264 -17.19 -8.21 17.98
C LYS A 264 -18.27 -7.70 17.02
N GLY A 265 -19.55 -7.90 17.34
CA GLY A 265 -20.66 -7.44 16.49
C GLY A 265 -20.67 -5.94 16.25
N ARG A 266 -20.55 -5.10 17.30
CA ARG A 266 -20.62 -3.64 17.16
C ARG A 266 -19.44 -3.05 16.39
N VAL A 267 -18.23 -3.57 16.60
CA VAL A 267 -17.02 -3.04 15.95
C VAL A 267 -16.98 -3.45 14.48
N TRP A 268 -17.36 -4.69 14.16
CA TRP A 268 -17.48 -5.11 12.77
C TRP A 268 -18.58 -4.34 12.03
N GLN A 269 -19.70 -4.04 12.69
CA GLN A 269 -20.72 -3.19 12.08
C GLN A 269 -20.21 -1.77 11.80
N TRP A 270 -19.43 -1.19 12.71
CA TRP A 270 -18.76 0.09 12.46
C TRP A 270 -17.81 -0.01 11.26
N ALA A 271 -16.95 -1.02 11.22
CA ALA A 271 -16.00 -1.23 10.11
C ALA A 271 -16.72 -1.36 8.75
N ILE A 272 -17.82 -2.11 8.69
CA ILE A 272 -18.65 -2.25 7.48
C ILE A 272 -19.22 -0.90 7.04
N ASN A 273 -19.67 -0.06 7.98
CA ASN A 273 -20.20 1.27 7.65
C ASN A 273 -19.13 2.17 7.03
N GLU A 274 -17.89 2.12 7.53
CA GLU A 274 -16.76 2.87 6.97
C GLU A 274 -16.39 2.39 5.56
N GLU A 275 -16.39 1.08 5.31
CA GLU A 275 -16.18 0.50 3.98
C GLU A 275 -17.21 0.99 2.97
N LEU A 276 -18.50 0.91 3.33
CA LEU A 276 -19.59 1.37 2.46
C LEU A 276 -19.48 2.86 2.16
N TYR A 277 -19.04 3.67 3.13
CA TYR A 277 -18.86 5.10 2.92
C TYR A 277 -17.72 5.39 1.93
N MET A 278 -16.55 4.74 2.11
CA MET A 278 -15.41 4.90 1.19
C MET A 278 -15.79 4.56 -0.26
N MET A 279 -16.62 3.53 -0.44
CA MET A 279 -17.05 3.02 -1.74
C MET A 279 -18.16 3.83 -2.42
N ARG A 280 -19.05 4.50 -1.67
CA ARG A 280 -20.17 5.25 -2.25
C ARG A 280 -19.76 6.59 -2.87
N GLY A 281 -18.56 7.07 -2.58
CA GLY A 281 -18.10 8.40 -2.98
C GLY A 281 -18.85 9.51 -2.24
N ALA A 282 -18.20 10.66 -2.04
CA ALA A 282 -18.74 11.82 -1.34
C ALA A 282 -19.85 12.58 -2.14
N GLY A 283 -20.67 11.86 -2.91
CA GLY A 283 -21.70 12.45 -3.78
C GLY A 283 -22.75 13.28 -3.04
N ASP A 284 -22.95 13.03 -1.74
CA ASP A 284 -23.85 13.85 -0.90
C ASP A 284 -23.17 15.09 -0.30
N ASP A 285 -21.84 15.09 -0.12
CA ASP A 285 -21.13 16.23 0.47
C ASP A 285 -20.78 17.30 -0.60
N THR A 286 -20.69 16.91 -1.87
CA THR A 286 -20.44 17.87 -2.97
C THR A 286 -21.63 18.78 -3.26
N GLN A 287 -22.87 18.34 -2.97
CA GLN A 287 -24.05 19.20 -3.04
C GLN A 287 -24.13 20.21 -1.90
N ARG A 288 -23.43 19.98 -0.77
CA ARG A 288 -23.37 20.96 0.34
C ARG A 288 -22.31 22.02 0.14
N GLU A 289 -21.18 21.71 -0.49
CA GLU A 289 -20.11 22.70 -0.74
C GLU A 289 -20.38 23.60 -1.96
N LEU A 290 -21.22 23.17 -2.90
CA LEU A 290 -21.66 24.00 -4.04
C LEU A 290 -22.97 24.78 -3.77
N GLY A 291 -23.50 24.68 -2.55
CA GLY A 291 -24.75 25.29 -2.10
C GLY A 291 -24.60 26.48 -1.13
N CYS A 292 -23.40 27.06 -1.01
CA CYS A 292 -23.12 28.27 -0.24
C CYS A 292 -22.33 29.28 -1.08
#